data_AF-A0A963J9U0-F1
#
_entry.id   AF-A0A963J9U0-F1
#
_cell.length_a   1.000
_cell.length_b   1.000
_cell.length_c   1.000
_cell.angle_alpha   90.00
_cell.angle_beta   90.00
_cell.angle_gamma   90.00
#
_symmetry.space_group_name_H-M   'P 1'
#
loop_
_entity.id
_entity.type
_entity.pdbx_description
1 polymer ?
#
loop_
_entity_poly.entity_id
_entity_poly.type
_entity_poly.pdbx_seq_one_letter_code
_entity_poly.pdbx_strand_id
1 'polypeptide(L)' 'RYLHTPLVRGADGEKLSKQHGAPALQTSEPLQALQGAARVLGLSSVPAQTRAADALAHWVMAWRALYNPAP' A
#
# COMPACT_ATOMS: atom_id res chain seq x y z
N ARG A 1 20.96 -8.57 -1.20
CA ARG A 1 19.68 -9.01 -0.58
C ARG A 1 18.54 -8.55 -1.47
N TYR A 2 17.52 -9.39 -1.68
CA TYR A 2 16.32 -9.08 -2.47
C TYR A 2 15.07 -9.18 -1.58
N LEU A 3 14.07 -8.33 -1.83
CA LEU A 3 12.78 -8.32 -1.15
C LEU A 3 11.67 -8.37 -2.20
N HIS A 4 10.76 -9.33 -2.08
CA HIS A 4 9.60 -9.43 -2.95
C HIS A 4 8.37 -8.86 -2.23
N THR A 5 7.64 -7.97 -2.90
CA THR A 5 6.33 -7.51 -2.45
C THR A 5 5.23 -8.39 -3.05
N PRO A 6 4.06 -8.51 -2.40
CA PRO A 6 2.94 -9.27 -2.95
C PRO A 6 2.53 -8.74 -4.33
N LEU A 7 2.25 -9.65 -5.25
CA LEU A 7 1.71 -9.30 -6.57
C LEU A 7 0.24 -8.92 -6.43
N VAL A 8 -0.11 -7.72 -6.89
CA VAL A 8 -1.51 -7.27 -6.95
C VAL A 8 -2.22 -8.00 -8.10
N ARG A 9 -3.39 -8.57 -7.80
CA ARG A 9 -4.23 -9.30 -8.76
C ARG A 9 -5.56 -8.59 -8.98
N GLY A 10 -6.12 -8.73 -10.18
CA GLY A 10 -7.47 -8.29 -10.52
C GLY A 10 -8.55 -9.17 -9.90
N ALA A 11 -9.82 -8.81 -10.11
CA ALA A 11 -10.97 -9.56 -9.60
C ALA A 11 -11.09 -10.98 -10.19
N ASP A 12 -10.52 -11.19 -11.38
CA ASP A 12 -10.39 -12.47 -12.08
C ASP A 12 -9.22 -13.33 -11.55
N GLY A 13 -8.43 -12.81 -10.60
CA GLY A 13 -7.26 -13.48 -10.06
C GLY A 13 -6.01 -13.35 -10.93
N GLU A 14 -6.08 -12.71 -12.09
CA GLU A 14 -4.93 -12.49 -12.96
C GLU A 14 -4.06 -11.33 -12.47
N LYS A 15 -2.81 -11.28 -12.94
CA LYS A 15 -1.90 -10.18 -12.60
C LYS A 15 -2.48 -8.85 -13.10
N LEU A 16 -2.68 -7.91 -12.18
CA LEU A 16 -3.14 -6.58 -12.52
C LEU A 16 -2.08 -5.88 -13.38
N SER A 17 -2.44 -5.48 -14.60
CA SER A 17 -1.52 -4.84 -15.53
C SER A 17 -2.23 -3.71 -16.29
N LYS A 18 -1.48 -2.74 -16.82
CA LYS A 18 -2.03 -1.68 -17.67
C LYS A 18 -2.74 -2.22 -18.91
N GLN A 19 -2.29 -3.36 -19.43
CA GLN A 19 -2.91 -4.04 -20.57
C GLN A 19 -4.20 -4.77 -20.19
N HIS A 20 -4.43 -5.04 -18.90
CA HIS A 20 -5.61 -5.74 -18.38
C HIS A 20 -6.55 -4.80 -17.61
N GLY A 21 -6.61 -3.52 -17.98
CA GLY A 21 -7.63 -2.60 -17.45
C GLY A 21 -7.38 -2.12 -16.01
N ALA A 22 -6.13 -2.07 -15.55
CA ALA A 22 -5.81 -1.41 -14.29
C ALA A 22 -6.27 0.06 -14.33
N PRO A 23 -7.20 0.49 -13.46
CA PRO A 23 -7.68 1.87 -13.46
C PRO A 23 -6.55 2.82 -13.06
N ALA A 24 -6.64 4.07 -13.54
CA ALA A 24 -5.75 5.13 -13.08
C ALA A 24 -5.88 5.34 -11.57
N LEU A 25 -4.78 5.73 -10.92
CA LEU A 25 -4.77 6.03 -9.49
C LEU A 25 -5.54 7.33 -9.23
N GLN A 26 -6.48 7.30 -8.26
CA GLN A 26 -7.22 8.48 -7.81
C GLN A 26 -6.33 9.36 -6.93
N THR A 27 -5.85 10.46 -7.48
CA THR A 27 -4.92 11.38 -6.81
C THR A 27 -5.60 12.52 -6.06
N SER A 28 -6.90 12.75 -6.29
CA SER A 28 -7.71 13.73 -5.54
C SER A 28 -7.99 13.28 -4.10
N GLU A 29 -7.95 11.98 -3.83
CA GLU A 29 -8.14 11.38 -2.50
C GLU A 29 -6.91 10.54 -2.10
N PRO A 30 -5.75 11.18 -1.92
CA PRO A 30 -4.47 10.47 -1.81
C PRO A 30 -4.40 9.58 -0.56
N LEU A 31 -5.06 9.97 0.53
CA LEU A 31 -5.11 9.14 1.75
C LEU A 31 -5.83 7.82 1.49
N GLN A 32 -6.94 7.83 0.76
CA GLN A 32 -7.73 6.62 0.48
C GLN A 32 -6.93 5.65 -0.39
N ALA A 33 -6.25 6.17 -1.42
CA ALA A 33 -5.37 5.40 -2.28
C ALA A 33 -4.22 4.76 -1.46
N LEU A 34 -3.57 5.53 -0.59
CA LEU A 34 -2.48 5.03 0.26
C LEU A 34 -2.98 4.01 1.29
N GLN A 35 -4.16 4.19 1.89
CA GLN A 35 -4.76 3.20 2.78
C GLN A 35 -5.01 1.86 2.07
N GLY A 36 -5.43 1.91 0.80
CA GLY A 36 -5.54 0.71 -0.04
C GLY A 36 -4.21 -0.05 -0.17
N ALA A 37 -3.14 0.67 -0.48
CA ALA A 37 -1.79 0.09 -0.57
C ALA A 37 -1.30 -0.44 0.78
N ALA A 38 -1.48 0.31 1.86
CA ALA A 38 -1.09 -0.09 3.22
C ALA A 38 -1.72 -1.44 3.62
N ARG A 39 -3.01 -1.64 3.30
CA ARG A 39 -3.72 -2.89 3.57
C ARG A 39 -3.11 -4.09 2.84
N VAL A 40 -2.76 -3.93 1.56
CA VAL A 40 -2.10 -4.99 0.77
C VAL A 40 -0.74 -5.36 1.37
N LEU A 41 -0.06 -4.37 1.96
CA LEU A 41 1.21 -4.52 2.65
C LEU A 41 1.09 -5.04 4.10
N GLY A 42 -0.13 -5.31 4.60
CA GLY A 42 -0.35 -5.77 5.98
C GLY A 42 -0.14 -4.69 7.05
N LEU A 43 -0.17 -3.41 6.67
CA LEU A 43 -0.03 -2.27 7.58
C LEU A 43 -1.40 -1.83 8.13
N SER A 44 -1.42 -1.35 9.37
CA SER A 44 -2.63 -0.87 10.05
C SER A 44 -3.26 0.34 9.37
N SER A 45 -4.59 0.48 9.43
CA SER A 45 -5.28 1.68 8.96
C SER A 45 -5.03 2.87 9.89
N VAL A 46 -5.21 4.08 9.34
CA VAL A 46 -5.15 5.34 10.08
C VAL A 46 -6.53 6.02 10.06
N PRO A 47 -6.84 6.94 10.99
CA PRO A 47 -8.08 7.70 10.96
C PRO A 47 -8.28 8.44 9.63
N ALA A 48 -9.53 8.53 9.17
CA ALA A 48 -9.86 9.13 7.86
C ALA A 48 -9.47 10.62 7.75
N GLN A 49 -9.34 11.32 8.88
CA GLN A 49 -8.96 12.74 8.94
C GLN A 49 -7.44 12.95 8.98
N THR A 50 -6.65 11.86 8.95
CA THR A 50 -5.19 11.95 8.99
C THR A 50 -4.68 12.56 7.69
N ARG A 51 -3.77 13.53 7.77
CA ARG A 51 -3.14 14.08 6.55
C ARG A 51 -2.32 12.98 5.88
N ALA A 52 -2.34 12.93 4.55
CA ALA A 52 -1.63 11.91 3.78
C ALA A 52 -0.13 11.81 4.12
N ALA A 53 0.52 12.94 4.40
CA ALA A 53 1.93 12.97 4.80
C ALA A 53 2.17 12.30 6.16
N ASP A 54 1.31 12.54 7.14
CA ASP A 54 1.43 11.95 8.48
C ASP A 54 1.16 10.44 8.42
N ALA A 55 0.16 10.03 7.63
CA ALA A 55 -0.13 8.63 7.39
C ALA A 55 1.06 7.90 6.75
N LEU A 56 1.68 8.52 5.73
CA LEU A 56 2.87 7.97 5.07
C LEU A 56 4.04 7.81 6.06
N ALA A 57 4.32 8.85 6.86
CA ALA A 57 5.38 8.79 7.86
C ALA A 57 5.14 7.68 8.90
N HIS A 58 3.90 7.53 9.36
CA HIS A 58 3.50 6.44 10.26
C HIS A 58 3.77 5.06 9.63
N TRP A 59 3.34 4.84 8.38
CA TRP A 59 3.53 3.56 7.70
C TRP A 59 4.98 3.24 7.38
N VAL A 60 5.81 4.23 7.05
CA VAL A 60 7.26 4.04 6.90
C VAL A 60 7.87 3.49 8.19
N MET A 61 7.46 4.01 9.34
CA MET A 61 7.93 3.50 10.63
C MET A 61 7.40 2.09 10.94
N ALA A 62 6.12 1.83 10.70
CA ALA A 62 5.51 0.51 10.92
C ALA A 62 6.13 -0.57 10.03
N TRP A 63 6.44 -0.25 8.76
CA TRP A 63 7.04 -1.18 7.81
C TRP A 63 8.43 -1.67 8.25
N ARG A 64 9.23 -0.79 8.89
CA ARG A 64 10.55 -1.17 9.45
C ARG A 64 10.44 -2.24 10.54
N ALA A 65 9.30 -2.30 11.25
CA ALA A 65 9.07 -3.30 12.28
C ALA A 65 8.55 -4.64 11.71
N LEU A 66 7.86 -4.61 10.57
CA LEU A 66 7.34 -5.81 9.89
C LEU A 66 8.40 -6.54 9.05
N TYR A 67 9.36 -5.81 8.49
CA TYR A 67 10.37 -6.35 7.57
C TYR A 67 11.79 -5.98 8.01
N ASN A 68 12.68 -6.98 8.09
CA ASN A 68 14.03 -6.90 8.72
C ASN A 68 13.99 -6.48 10.21
N PRO A 69 13.40 -7.27 11.13
CA PRO A 69 13.76 -7.11 12.53
C PRO A 69 15.29 -7.28 12.65
N ALA A 70 15.95 -6.36 13.36
CA ALA A 70 17.33 -6.56 13.76
C ALA A 70 17.40 -7.88 14.57
N PRO A 71 18.47 -8.68 14.41
CA PRO A 71 18.65 -9.88 15.21
C PRO A 71 18.68 -9.56 16.72
#